data_AF-A0A9D3ZTI0-F1
#
_entry.id   AF-A0A9D3ZTI0-F1
#
_cell.length_a   1.000
_cell.length_b   1.000
_cell.length_c   1.000
_cell.angle_alpha   90.00
_cell.angle_beta   90.00
_cell.angle_gamma   90.00
#
_symmetry.space_group_name_H-M   'P 1'
#
loop_
_entity.id
_entity.type
_entity.pdbx_description
1 polymer ?
#
loop_
_entity_poly.entity_id
_entity_poly.type
_entity_poly.pdbx_seq_one_letter_code
_entity_poly.pdbx_strand_id
1 'polypeptide(L)'
;MASIVTTTITNGVGDNLVLHLSNYGTAAGTIKSTKTANFSLAVQAMYLNGALVYKVGHSLRWIIFWTTDNQVSSKMFKISNTIDWKQVTNNLQSNQRSEDKITYAGYEYTAGASIAPNSSSQANTANISTSPVPK
;
A
#
# COMPACT_ATOMS: atom_id res chain seq x y z
N MET A 1 21.95 8.39 9.28
CA MET A 1 21.47 7.12 9.86
C MET A 1 20.28 6.66 9.03
N ALA A 2 20.19 5.38 8.67
CA ALA A 2 18.99 4.88 7.97
C ALA A 2 17.80 4.85 8.95
N SER A 3 16.64 5.29 8.49
CA SER A 3 15.39 5.17 9.24
C SER A 3 14.76 3.79 8.98
N ILE A 4 14.00 3.27 9.94
CA ILE A 4 13.26 2.02 9.77
C ILE A 4 11.76 2.34 9.71
N VAL A 5 11.11 1.89 8.64
CA VAL A 5 9.65 1.90 8.53
C VAL A 5 9.13 0.50 8.79
N THR A 6 8.51 0.28 9.94
CA THR A 6 7.82 -0.99 10.22
C THR A 6 6.51 -1.00 9.46
N THR A 7 6.26 -2.05 8.68
CA THR A 7 5.11 -2.13 7.78
C THR A 7 4.29 -3.37 8.08
N THR A 8 2.98 -3.17 8.26
CA THR A 8 1.98 -4.23 8.42
C THR A 8 0.99 -4.14 7.27
N ILE A 9 0.86 -5.21 6.48
CA ILE A 9 -0.11 -5.29 5.37
C ILE A 9 -1.04 -6.47 5.59
N THR A 10 -2.34 -6.21 5.69
CA THR A 10 -3.38 -7.24 5.78
C THR A 10 -4.07 -7.43 4.43
N ASN A 11 -3.96 -8.64 3.89
CA ASN A 11 -4.64 -9.03 2.67
C ASN A 11 -6.00 -9.67 3.00
N GLY A 12 -7.09 -8.92 2.80
CA GLY A 12 -8.46 -9.40 2.92
C GLY A 12 -9.13 -9.71 1.58
N VAL A 13 -8.38 -9.82 0.48
CA VAL A 13 -8.93 -10.20 -0.83
C VAL A 13 -8.79 -11.70 -1.08
N GLY A 14 -9.61 -12.24 -1.98
CA GLY A 14 -9.55 -13.66 -2.38
C GLY A 14 -8.28 -14.08 -3.14
N ASP A 15 -7.42 -13.14 -3.50
CA ASP A 15 -6.18 -13.35 -4.26
C ASP A 15 -4.92 -13.08 -3.41
N ASN A 16 -3.77 -13.51 -3.91
CA ASN A 16 -2.48 -13.10 -3.33
C ASN A 16 -2.14 -11.66 -3.72
N LEU A 17 -1.50 -10.93 -2.80
CA LEU A 17 -0.78 -9.71 -3.14
C LEU A 17 0.63 -10.08 -3.56
N VAL A 18 1.04 -9.69 -4.76
CA VAL A 18 2.40 -9.95 -5.27
C VAL A 18 3.11 -8.63 -5.47
N LEU A 19 4.24 -8.44 -4.79
CA LEU A 19 5.06 -7.24 -4.90
C LEU A 19 5.53 -7.09 -6.34
N HIS A 20 5.21 -5.95 -6.92
CA HIS A 20 5.63 -5.57 -8.27
C HIS A 20 6.78 -4.59 -8.23
N LEU A 21 6.74 -3.64 -7.30
CA LEU A 21 7.78 -2.63 -7.12
C LEU A 21 7.90 -2.30 -5.63
N SER A 22 9.14 -2.16 -5.19
CA SER A 22 9.51 -1.52 -3.94
C SER A 22 10.74 -0.67 -4.23
N ASN A 23 10.77 0.56 -3.73
CA ASN A 23 12.00 1.36 -3.76
C ASN A 23 12.99 0.97 -2.64
N TYR A 24 12.69 -0.10 -1.89
CA TYR A 24 13.53 -0.66 -0.82
C TYR A 24 13.65 -2.19 -0.91
N GLY A 25 14.78 -2.75 -0.50
CA GLY A 25 15.10 -4.17 -0.72
C GLY A 25 14.34 -5.20 0.15
N THR A 26 13.77 -4.80 1.29
CA THR A 26 13.26 -5.73 2.32
C THR A 26 11.73 -5.87 2.37
N ALA A 27 11.02 -5.46 1.31
CA ALA A 27 9.57 -5.58 1.26
C ALA A 27 9.10 -7.04 1.12
N ALA A 28 7.93 -7.36 1.68
CA ALA A 28 7.34 -8.69 1.55
C ALA A 28 6.98 -8.99 0.08
N GLY A 29 7.57 -10.03 -0.50
CA GLY A 29 7.38 -10.39 -1.91
C GLY A 29 5.97 -10.88 -2.25
N THR A 30 5.40 -11.78 -1.43
CA THR A 30 4.03 -12.27 -1.61
C THR A 30 3.30 -12.32 -0.28
N ILE A 31 2.08 -11.79 -0.23
CA ILE A 31 1.20 -11.84 0.92
C ILE A 31 -0.02 -12.68 0.53
N LYS A 32 -0.13 -13.88 1.12
CA LYS A 32 -1.20 -14.84 0.79
C LYS A 32 -2.58 -14.26 1.12
N SER A 33 -3.61 -14.69 0.39
CA SER A 33 -5.01 -14.34 0.68
C SER A 33 -5.35 -14.58 2.16
N THR A 34 -6.09 -13.66 2.78
CA THR A 34 -6.49 -13.66 4.20
C THR A 34 -5.34 -13.60 5.22
N LYS A 35 -4.10 -13.33 4.78
CA LYS A 35 -2.93 -13.26 5.65
C LYS A 35 -2.45 -11.83 5.85
N THR A 36 -1.79 -11.62 6.99
CA THR A 36 -1.08 -10.39 7.32
C THR A 36 0.42 -10.64 7.21
N ALA A 37 1.13 -9.69 6.60
CA ALA A 37 2.59 -9.66 6.60
C ALA A 37 3.09 -8.49 7.45
N ASN A 38 4.14 -8.74 8.22
CA ASN A 38 4.87 -7.74 8.98
C ASN A 38 6.33 -7.76 8.52
N PHE A 39 6.88 -6.61 8.18
CA PHE A 39 8.26 -6.47 7.72
C PHE A 39 8.78 -5.07 8.00
N SER A 40 10.10 -4.89 7.91
CA SER A 40 10.76 -3.60 8.14
C SER A 40 11.46 -3.16 6.86
N LEU A 41 11.31 -1.88 6.52
CA LEU A 41 11.96 -1.25 5.38
C LEU A 41 13.08 -0.34 5.89
N ALA A 42 14.31 -0.61 5.45
CA ALA A 42 15.43 0.28 5.70
C ALA A 42 15.39 1.45 4.70
N VAL A 43 15.03 2.63 5.20
CA VAL A 43 14.96 3.87 4.42
C VAL A 43 16.29 4.60 4.56
N GLN A 44 17.04 4.69 3.48
CA GLN A 44 18.28 5.47 3.48
C GLN A 44 17.95 6.96 3.65
N ALA A 45 18.79 7.69 4.37
CA ALA A 45 18.53 9.09 4.75
C ALA A 45 18.33 10.06 3.57
N MET A 46 18.73 9.68 2.36
CA MET A 46 18.53 10.47 1.14
C MET A 46 17.12 10.36 0.54
N TYR A 47 16.31 9.39 0.95
CA TYR A 47 14.94 9.21 0.45
C TYR A 47 13.95 9.99 1.30
N LEU A 48 13.16 10.85 0.64
CA LEU A 48 12.08 11.63 1.27
C LEU A 48 10.74 10.86 1.30
N ASN A 49 10.66 9.74 0.57
CA ASN A 49 9.41 9.02 0.36
C ASN A 49 9.62 7.52 0.06
N GLY A 50 8.62 6.72 0.42
CA GLY A 50 8.55 5.29 0.14
C GLY A 50 7.38 4.92 -0.75
N ALA A 51 7.54 3.84 -1.52
CA ALA A 51 6.47 3.29 -2.35
C ALA A 51 6.54 1.76 -2.39
N LEU A 52 5.40 1.13 -2.15
CA LEU A 52 5.15 -0.28 -2.44
C LEU A 52 4.04 -0.38 -3.48
N VAL A 53 4.24 -1.23 -4.48
CA VAL A 53 3.22 -1.54 -5.48
C VAL A 53 2.98 -3.04 -5.45
N TYR A 54 1.77 -3.44 -5.08
CA TYR A 54 1.32 -4.82 -5.10
C TYR A 54 0.34 -5.06 -6.24
N LYS A 55 0.51 -6.15 -6.99
CA LYS A 55 -0.56 -6.69 -7.84
C LYS A 55 -1.59 -7.36 -6.95
N VAL A 56 -2.86 -7.04 -7.17
CA VAL A 56 -4.01 -7.68 -6.53
C VAL A 56 -4.64 -8.59 -7.59
N GLY A 57 -4.33 -9.89 -7.48
CA GLY A 57 -4.66 -10.85 -8.54
C GLY A 57 -4.07 -10.43 -9.89
N HIS A 58 -4.86 -10.58 -10.96
CA HIS A 58 -4.48 -10.27 -12.34
C HIS A 58 -5.04 -8.94 -12.86
N SER A 59 -5.70 -8.15 -11.99
CA SER A 59 -6.58 -7.07 -12.45
C SER A 59 -6.17 -5.69 -11.96
N LEU A 60 -5.64 -5.57 -10.73
CA LEU A 60 -5.35 -4.29 -10.11
C LEU A 60 -3.90 -4.18 -9.62
N ARG A 61 -3.41 -2.96 -9.54
CA ARG A 61 -2.22 -2.55 -8.79
C ARG A 61 -2.69 -1.71 -7.63
N TRP A 62 -2.23 -2.04 -6.43
CA TRP A 62 -2.41 -1.25 -5.23
C TRP A 62 -1.08 -0.62 -4.83
N ILE A 63 -1.08 0.70 -4.70
CA ILE A 63 0.07 1.52 -4.33
C ILE A 63 -0.12 1.98 -2.89
N ILE A 64 0.88 1.72 -2.07
CA ILE A 64 1.06 2.31 -0.74
C ILE A 64 2.26 3.24 -0.86
N PHE A 65 2.02 4.54 -0.78
CA PHE A 65 3.04 5.58 -0.88
C PHE A 65 3.08 6.38 0.41
N TRP A 66 4.25 6.75 0.91
CA TRP A 66 4.37 7.55 2.13
C TRP A 66 5.57 8.50 2.08
N THR A 67 5.57 9.50 2.95
CA THR A 67 6.67 10.45 3.13
C THR A 67 7.29 10.31 4.51
N THR A 68 8.49 10.86 4.69
CA THR A 68 9.13 10.97 6.01
C THR A 68 8.37 11.85 6.99
N ASP A 69 7.47 12.72 6.49
CA ASP A 69 6.65 13.64 7.28
C ASP A 69 5.33 13.01 7.75
N ASN A 70 5.27 11.67 7.82
CA ASN A 70 4.09 10.90 8.23
C ASN A 70 2.83 11.20 7.39
N GLN A 71 3.02 11.37 6.08
CA GLN A 71 1.90 11.36 5.13
C GLN A 71 1.84 10.03 4.40
N VAL A 72 0.63 9.57 4.07
CA VAL A 72 0.42 8.30 3.36
C VAL A 72 -0.67 8.42 2.31
N SER A 73 -0.52 7.65 1.23
CA SER A 73 -1.48 7.52 0.15
C SER A 73 -1.70 6.04 -0.16
N SER A 74 -2.96 5.63 -0.22
CA SER A 74 -3.41 4.35 -0.75
C SER A 74 -4.16 4.62 -2.04
N LYS A 75 -3.71 4.06 -3.16
CA LYS A 75 -4.40 4.19 -4.46
C LYS A 75 -4.36 2.88 -5.24
N MET A 76 -5.43 2.59 -5.96
CA MET A 76 -5.56 1.46 -6.85
C MET A 76 -5.71 1.90 -8.30
N PHE A 77 -5.12 1.13 -9.21
CA PHE A 77 -5.27 1.29 -10.65
C PHE A 77 -5.50 -0.08 -11.28
N LYS A 78 -6.19 -0.12 -12.41
CA LYS A 78 -6.24 -1.34 -13.24
C LYS A 78 -4.83 -1.64 -13.77
N ILE A 79 -4.43 -2.90 -13.87
CA ILE A 79 -3.10 -3.30 -14.38
C ILE A 79 -2.86 -2.81 -15.81
N SER A 80 -3.93 -2.69 -16.61
CA SER A 80 -3.90 -2.13 -17.97
C SER A 80 -3.55 -0.63 -18.01
N ASN A 81 -3.69 0.07 -16.89
CA ASN A 81 -3.48 1.51 -16.82
C ASN A 81 -2.06 1.82 -16.34
N THR A 82 -1.48 2.87 -16.90
CA THR A 82 -0.28 3.50 -16.37
C THR A 82 -0.57 4.07 -14.98
N ILE A 83 0.40 3.97 -14.07
CA ILE A 83 0.28 4.58 -12.74
C ILE A 83 0.39 6.09 -12.90
N ASP A 84 -0.68 6.80 -12.58
CA ASP A 84 -0.67 8.26 -12.46
C ASP A 84 -0.12 8.65 -11.08
N TRP A 85 1.20 8.86 -11.02
CA TRP A 85 1.88 9.24 -9.78
C TRP A 85 1.40 10.59 -9.23
N LYS A 86 0.86 11.48 -10.07
CA LYS A 86 0.29 12.74 -9.59
C LYS A 86 -0.97 12.50 -8.78
N GLN A 87 -1.82 11.55 -9.19
CA GLN A 87 -2.97 11.13 -8.36
C GLN A 87 -2.54 10.48 -7.05
N VAL A 88 -1.45 9.70 -7.07
CA VAL A 88 -0.90 9.10 -5.84
C VAL A 88 -0.46 10.18 -4.86
N THR A 89 0.33 11.16 -5.31
CA THR A 89 0.82 12.25 -4.45
C THR A 89 -0.28 13.19 -4.00
N ASN A 90 -1.26 13.51 -4.86
CA ASN A 90 -2.40 14.36 -4.50
C ASN A 90 -3.31 13.72 -3.44
N ASN A 91 -3.23 12.40 -3.26
CA ASN A 91 -4.00 11.64 -2.28
C ASN A 91 -3.26 11.42 -0.95
N LEU A 92 -2.10 12.06 -0.76
CA LEU A 92 -1.39 12.05 0.52
C LEU A 92 -2.27 12.65 1.63
N GLN A 93 -2.47 11.86 2.69
CA GLN A 93 -3.17 12.26 3.90
C GLN A 93 -2.17 12.36 5.06
N SER A 94 -2.29 13.41 5.88
CA SER A 94 -1.56 13.57 7.14
C SER A 94 -2.49 13.29 8.31
N ASN A 95 -2.01 12.55 9.32
CA ASN A 95 -2.75 12.20 10.54
C ASN A 95 -4.11 11.49 10.32
N GLN A 96 -4.37 11.01 9.10
CA GLN A 96 -5.60 10.34 8.71
C GLN A 96 -5.29 9.14 7.83
N ARG A 97 -6.25 8.22 7.77
CA ARG A 97 -6.19 7.07 6.87
C ARG A 97 -6.46 7.54 5.44
N SER A 98 -5.56 7.18 4.52
CA SER A 98 -5.82 7.30 3.09
C SER A 98 -6.56 6.05 2.61
N GLU A 99 -7.65 6.24 1.86
CA GLU A 99 -8.49 5.15 1.35
C GLU A 99 -8.79 5.37 -0.14
N ASP A 100 -8.89 4.27 -0.87
CA ASP A 100 -9.33 4.24 -2.26
C ASP A 100 -10.30 3.08 -2.48
N LYS A 101 -11.24 3.29 -3.40
CA LYS A 101 -12.24 2.30 -3.79
C LYS A 101 -12.28 2.15 -5.30
N ILE A 102 -12.36 0.90 -5.76
CA ILE A 102 -12.52 0.61 -7.19
C ILE A 102 -13.44 -0.58 -7.39
N THR A 103 -14.41 -0.43 -8.29
CA THR A 103 -15.27 -1.53 -8.71
C THR A 103 -14.69 -2.21 -9.96
N TYR A 104 -14.54 -3.53 -9.91
CA TYR A 104 -14.07 -4.32 -11.03
C TYR A 104 -14.66 -5.74 -11.01
N ALA A 105 -15.10 -6.22 -12.17
CA ALA A 105 -15.60 -7.58 -12.38
C ALA A 105 -16.67 -8.06 -11.35
N GLY A 106 -17.57 -7.16 -10.93
CA GLY A 106 -18.63 -7.49 -9.98
C GLY A 106 -18.22 -7.43 -8.50
N TYR A 107 -17.00 -6.98 -8.20
CA TYR A 107 -16.51 -6.76 -6.84
C TYR A 107 -16.12 -5.30 -6.62
N GLU A 108 -16.37 -4.77 -5.43
CA GLU A 108 -15.77 -3.54 -4.93
C GLU A 108 -14.54 -3.88 -4.10
N TYR A 109 -13.42 -3.27 -4.46
CA TYR A 109 -12.18 -3.33 -3.70
C TYR A 109 -12.07 -2.06 -2.88
N THR A 110 -11.78 -2.20 -1.58
CA THR A 110 -11.45 -1.07 -0.69
C THR A 110 -10.05 -1.27 -0.16
N ALA A 111 -9.16 -0.32 -0.42
CA ALA A 111 -7.78 -0.36 0.05
C ALA A 111 -7.44 0.90 0.82
N GLY A 112 -6.83 0.77 1.99
CA GLY A 112 -6.39 1.92 2.75
C GLY A 112 -5.09 1.70 3.49
N ALA A 113 -4.48 2.83 3.84
CA ALA A 113 -3.21 2.90 4.53
C ALA A 113 -3.21 4.05 5.54
N SER A 114 -2.50 3.85 6.65
CA SER A 114 -2.27 4.83 7.71
C SER A 114 -0.79 4.80 8.08
N ILE A 115 -0.21 5.96 8.37
CA ILE A 115 1.15 6.05 8.88
C ILE A 115 1.17 6.86 10.18
N ALA A 116 1.98 6.42 11.13
CA ALA A 116 2.17 7.10 12.40
C ALA A 116 3.64 6.99 12.84
N PRO A 117 4.16 7.94 13.62
CA PRO A 117 5.48 7.79 14.23
C PRO A 117 5.50 6.61 15.21
N ASN A 118 6.64 5.93 15.31
CA ASN A 118 6.88 4.88 16.31
C ASN A 118 8.31 4.96 16.87
N SER A 119 8.67 4.05 17.78
CA SER A 119 10.01 3.99 18.39
C SER A 119 11.15 3.74 17.40
N SER A 120 10.85 3.26 16.19
CA SER A 120 11.81 2.95 15.12
C SER A 120 11.84 3.99 13.99
N SER A 121 11.07 5.09 14.12
CA SER A 121 10.80 6.19 13.19
C SER A 121 9.34 6.23 12.73
N GLN A 122 8.89 5.32 11.85
CA GLN A 122 7.52 5.32 11.34
C GLN A 122 6.93 3.89 11.28
N ALA A 123 5.61 3.80 11.47
CA ALA A 123 4.82 2.60 11.30
C ALA A 123 3.77 2.82 10.20
N ASN A 124 3.82 2.01 9.15
CA ASN A 124 2.84 1.98 8.08
C ASN A 124 1.93 0.76 8.25
N THR A 125 0.62 0.98 8.33
CA THR A 125 -0.39 -0.07 8.41
C THR A 125 -1.32 0.07 7.23
N ALA A 126 -1.45 -1.00 6.43
CA ALA A 126 -2.27 -1.00 5.24
C ALA A 126 -3.13 -2.27 5.15
N ASN A 127 -4.27 -2.16 4.51
CA ASN A 127 -5.12 -3.32 4.24
C ASN A 127 -5.93 -3.11 2.96
N ILE A 128 -6.30 -4.23 2.36
CA ILE A 128 -7.20 -4.27 1.21
C ILE A 128 -8.24 -5.37 1.43
N SER A 129 -9.49 -5.10 1.06
CA SER A 129 -10.60 -6.04 1.14
C SER A 129 -11.44 -5.97 -0.13
N THR A 130 -12.24 -7.02 -0.35
CA THR A 130 -13.21 -7.09 -1.44
C THR A 130 -14.59 -7.46 -0.93
N SER A 131 -15.63 -6.88 -1.52
CA SER A 131 -17.02 -7.27 -1.34
C SER A 131 -17.70 -7.45 -2.70
N PRO A 132 -18.65 -8.38 -2.85
CA PRO A 132 -19.51 -8.43 -4.04
C PRO A 132 -20.32 -7.15 -4.17
N VAL A 133 -20.49 -6.63 -5.39
CA VAL A 133 -21.40 -5.52 -5.65
C VAL A 133 -22.84 -6.06 -5.64
N PRO A 134 -23.76 -5.46 -4.87
CA PRO A 134 -25.18 -5.84 -4.90
C PRO A 134 -25.74 -5.74 -6.33
N LYS A 135 -26.54 -6.72 -6.73
CA LYS A 135 -27.25 -6.72 -8.02
C LYS A 135 -28.47 -5.80 -7.97
#